data_AF-A0A0Q0TZW9-F1
#
_entry.id   AF-A0A0Q0TZW9-F1
#
_cell.length_a   1.000
_cell.length_b   1.000
_cell.length_c   1.000
_cell.angle_alpha   90.00
_cell.angle_beta   90.00
_cell.angle_gamma   90.00
#
_symmetry.space_group_name_H-M   'P 1'
#
loop_
_entity.id
_entity.type
_entity.pdbx_description
1 polymer ?
#
loop_
_entity_poly.entity_id
_entity_poly.type
_entity_poly.pdbx_seq_one_letter_code
_entity_poly.pdbx_strand_id
1 'polypeptide(L)'
;MNTSDDTSNPFRPTFGVPPAFWVGRAATTEAFRNALRSGPGAFSRSMLISGMRGIGKTVLLNELEDIAAELGWARLRATGRSNLVKELVETSIPRAVQEGGEATRRRINSIGISGVGSLGFSDEAPQGYKPTLATQLRELAESYRETGVLLTVDEVQDARVEDLTELAVAYQDVVRDELNIAIVMAGLPQGVNALLNLPGATFLRRAHLQLLGSFSAENTVVAFHSTAEGSGIELSDAAVRRAVEISRGYPFLVQLVGYLSWNRARQRGATLVESKDIEAIAQEAISVMGVQVHAPAVHGISPTQREFLEVMAAVVDGTEACPIGEVAQALDKPVKSISDTRHRLIQTDLIEPAGYGKVAFTVPYLADYLRATDRLGRID
;
A
#
# COMPACT_ATOMS: atom_id res chain seq x y z
N MET A 1 8.33 -34.13 -12.17
CA MET A 1 9.58 -33.53 -11.66
C MET A 1 10.09 -32.59 -12.73
N ASN A 2 9.87 -31.29 -12.56
CA ASN A 2 10.38 -30.26 -13.44
C ASN A 2 11.20 -29.33 -12.54
N THR A 3 12.49 -29.62 -12.40
CA THR A 3 13.45 -28.83 -11.62
C THR A 3 13.90 -27.66 -12.49
N SER A 4 13.10 -26.59 -12.54
CA SER A 4 13.63 -25.29 -12.93
C SER A 4 14.43 -24.76 -11.74
N ASP A 5 15.73 -24.64 -11.96
CA ASP A 5 16.74 -24.05 -11.09
C ASP A 5 16.43 -22.56 -10.85
N ASP A 6 15.39 -22.24 -10.07
CA ASP A 6 14.98 -20.85 -9.83
C ASP A 6 15.85 -20.21 -8.74
N THR A 7 17.10 -19.94 -9.12
CA THR A 7 18.12 -19.24 -8.32
C THR A 7 17.93 -17.73 -8.38
N SER A 8 16.69 -17.23 -8.31
CA SER A 8 16.42 -15.79 -8.27
C SER A 8 16.46 -15.27 -6.83
N ASN A 9 16.88 -14.01 -6.65
CA ASN A 9 16.93 -13.41 -5.32
C ASN A 9 15.49 -13.31 -4.76
N PRO A 10 15.19 -13.88 -3.58
CA PRO A 10 13.84 -13.90 -3.06
C PRO A 10 13.40 -12.54 -2.50
N PHE A 11 14.34 -11.63 -2.22
CA PHE A 11 14.05 -10.28 -1.77
C PHE A 11 13.77 -9.36 -2.97
N ARG A 12 12.68 -8.61 -2.88
CA ARG A 12 12.13 -7.82 -3.99
C ARG A 12 11.91 -6.39 -3.54
N PRO A 13 12.95 -5.54 -3.54
CA PRO A 13 12.84 -4.14 -3.12
C PRO A 13 12.11 -3.24 -4.15
N THR A 14 11.71 -3.76 -5.31
CA THR A 14 11.04 -2.99 -6.35
C THR A 14 9.56 -2.73 -6.01
N PHE A 15 9.07 -1.54 -6.37
CA PHE A 15 7.69 -1.13 -6.12
C PHE A 15 6.65 -2.10 -6.69
N GLY A 16 5.64 -2.41 -5.88
CA GLY A 16 4.44 -3.13 -6.30
C GLY A 16 4.59 -4.64 -6.47
N VAL A 17 5.79 -5.20 -6.30
CA VAL A 17 5.97 -6.66 -6.31
C VAL A 17 5.76 -7.20 -4.89
N PRO A 18 4.86 -8.18 -4.68
CA PRO A 18 4.68 -8.78 -3.37
C PRO A 18 5.98 -9.44 -2.88
N PRO A 19 6.37 -9.23 -1.60
CA PRO A 19 7.44 -10.02 -1.01
C PRO A 19 6.99 -11.48 -0.95
N ALA A 20 7.93 -12.42 -1.02
CA ALA A 20 7.62 -13.84 -0.92
C ALA A 20 6.99 -14.23 0.43
N PHE A 21 7.18 -13.42 1.48
CA PHE A 21 6.65 -13.70 2.81
C PHE A 21 6.06 -12.48 3.52
N TRP A 22 4.94 -12.74 4.21
CA TRP A 22 4.09 -11.73 4.84
C TRP A 22 4.08 -11.87 6.36
N VAL A 23 4.93 -11.11 7.04
CA VAL A 23 4.96 -11.11 8.50
C VAL A 23 3.93 -10.14 9.08
N GLY A 24 3.13 -10.62 10.03
CA GLY A 24 2.18 -9.79 10.79
C GLY A 24 0.90 -9.40 10.07
N ARG A 25 0.65 -9.90 8.84
CA ARG A 25 -0.53 -9.55 8.02
C ARG A 25 -1.45 -10.72 7.67
N ALA A 26 -1.09 -11.95 8.08
CA ALA A 26 -1.85 -13.17 7.82
C ALA A 26 -3.28 -13.11 8.38
N ALA A 27 -3.47 -12.50 9.56
CA ALA A 27 -4.79 -12.35 10.14
C ALA A 27 -5.71 -11.47 9.27
N THR A 28 -5.17 -10.39 8.69
CA THR A 28 -5.91 -9.47 7.83
C THR A 28 -6.30 -10.13 6.51
N THR A 29 -5.35 -10.81 5.86
CA THR A 29 -5.60 -11.52 4.59
C THR A 29 -6.56 -12.69 4.76
N GLU A 30 -6.44 -13.45 5.85
CA GLU A 30 -7.35 -14.55 6.17
C GLU A 30 -8.75 -14.04 6.53
N ALA A 31 -8.86 -12.97 7.33
CA ALA A 31 -10.14 -12.34 7.62
C ALA A 31 -10.83 -11.80 6.36
N PHE A 32 -10.05 -11.25 5.42
CA PHE A 32 -10.56 -10.80 4.12
C PHE A 32 -11.03 -11.97 3.26
N ARG A 33 -10.22 -13.02 3.13
CA ARG A 33 -10.55 -14.25 2.40
C ARG A 33 -11.86 -14.86 2.90
N ASN A 34 -12.02 -14.96 4.23
CA ASN A 34 -13.24 -15.47 4.83
C ASN A 34 -14.43 -14.54 4.58
N ALA A 35 -14.25 -13.22 4.68
CA ALA A 35 -15.32 -12.27 4.37
C ALA A 35 -15.79 -12.34 2.91
N LEU A 36 -14.90 -12.58 1.95
CA LEU A 36 -15.32 -12.82 0.56
C LEU A 36 -16.19 -14.07 0.41
N ARG A 37 -15.94 -15.13 1.20
CA ARG A 37 -16.75 -16.37 1.18
C ARG A 37 -18.09 -16.28 1.93
N SER A 38 -18.19 -15.43 2.95
CA SER A 38 -19.36 -15.42 3.86
C SER A 38 -20.62 -14.74 3.33
N GLY A 39 -20.56 -14.01 2.21
CA GLY A 39 -21.69 -13.28 1.65
C GLY A 39 -21.77 -11.80 2.07
N PRO A 40 -22.76 -11.05 1.56
CA PRO A 40 -22.93 -9.61 1.80
C PRO A 40 -22.95 -9.25 3.30
N GLY A 41 -22.40 -8.08 3.64
CA GLY A 41 -22.36 -7.59 5.03
C GLY A 41 -21.21 -8.09 5.90
N ALA A 42 -20.36 -9.01 5.42
CA ALA A 42 -19.18 -9.46 6.16
C ALA A 42 -18.20 -8.30 6.43
N PHE A 43 -17.73 -8.17 7.69
CA PHE A 43 -16.97 -7.02 8.18
C PHE A 43 -15.76 -6.65 7.32
N SER A 44 -14.93 -7.61 6.94
CA SER A 44 -13.71 -7.35 6.16
C SER A 44 -13.96 -7.08 4.66
N ARG A 45 -15.20 -7.07 4.16
CA ARG A 45 -15.48 -6.66 2.76
C ARG A 45 -15.33 -5.16 2.54
N SER A 46 -15.41 -4.35 3.60
CA SER A 46 -15.05 -2.93 3.55
C SER A 46 -13.79 -2.72 4.37
N MET A 47 -12.68 -2.35 3.74
CA MET A 47 -11.41 -2.19 4.41
C MET A 47 -10.72 -0.87 4.06
N LEU A 48 -10.12 -0.24 5.05
CA LEU A 48 -9.26 0.93 4.90
C LEU A 48 -7.84 0.54 5.29
N ILE A 49 -6.86 0.83 4.45
CA ILE A 49 -5.44 0.60 4.71
C ILE A 49 -4.78 1.97 4.89
N SER A 50 -4.36 2.27 6.11
CA SER A 50 -3.70 3.52 6.46
C SER A 50 -2.25 3.25 6.81
N GLY A 51 -1.34 4.01 6.23
CA GLY A 51 0.06 3.89 6.60
C GLY A 51 0.97 4.74 5.73
N MET A 52 2.23 4.74 6.12
CA MET A 52 3.27 5.55 5.53
C MET A 52 3.68 5.16 4.11
N ARG A 53 4.41 6.05 3.41
CA ARG A 53 5.09 5.68 2.15
C ARG A 53 6.07 4.53 2.39
N GLY A 54 6.18 3.61 1.43
CA GLY A 54 7.07 2.45 1.50
C GLY A 54 6.76 1.39 2.57
N ILE A 55 5.67 1.55 3.33
CA ILE A 55 5.24 0.58 4.34
C ILE A 55 4.55 -0.66 3.76
N GLY A 56 4.38 -0.72 2.44
CA GLY A 56 3.75 -1.86 1.75
C GLY A 56 2.23 -1.83 1.72
N LYS A 57 1.61 -0.65 1.55
CA LYS A 57 0.16 -0.51 1.31
C LYS A 57 -0.27 -1.13 -0.02
N THR A 58 0.32 -0.69 -1.13
CA THR A 58 0.06 -1.22 -2.48
C THR A 58 0.33 -2.72 -2.56
N VAL A 59 1.36 -3.16 -1.84
CA VAL A 59 1.70 -4.59 -1.74
C VAL A 59 0.56 -5.37 -1.08
N LEU A 60 0.00 -4.85 0.02
CA LEU A 60 -1.16 -5.48 0.69
C LEU A 60 -2.42 -5.41 -0.19
N LEU A 61 -2.64 -4.30 -0.90
CA LEU A 61 -3.73 -4.20 -1.87
C LEU A 61 -3.63 -5.30 -2.94
N ASN A 62 -2.45 -5.51 -3.52
CA ASN A 62 -2.22 -6.55 -4.52
C ASN A 62 -2.51 -7.96 -3.97
N GLU A 63 -2.11 -8.24 -2.73
CA GLU A 63 -2.42 -9.53 -2.09
C GLU A 63 -3.94 -9.75 -1.91
N LEU A 64 -4.66 -8.72 -1.46
CA LEU A 64 -6.12 -8.81 -1.30
C LEU A 64 -6.81 -8.99 -2.67
N GLU A 65 -6.26 -8.39 -3.71
CA GLU A 65 -6.69 -8.62 -5.07
C GLU A 65 -6.40 -10.03 -5.56
N ASP A 66 -5.23 -10.59 -5.28
CA ASP A 66 -4.89 -11.96 -5.66
C ASP A 66 -5.82 -12.95 -4.96
N ILE A 67 -6.12 -12.74 -3.67
CA ILE A 67 -7.13 -13.51 -2.92
C ILE A 67 -8.50 -13.42 -3.60
N ALA A 68 -8.91 -12.24 -4.06
CA ALA A 68 -10.18 -12.06 -4.75
C ALA A 68 -10.19 -12.79 -6.11
N ALA A 69 -9.09 -12.71 -6.87
CA ALA A 69 -8.92 -13.41 -8.14
C ALA A 69 -8.98 -14.93 -7.97
N GLU A 70 -8.31 -15.48 -6.96
CA GLU A 70 -8.36 -16.91 -6.60
C GLU A 70 -9.79 -17.38 -6.31
N LEU A 71 -10.62 -16.51 -5.72
CA LEU A 71 -12.03 -16.77 -5.43
C LEU A 71 -12.96 -16.44 -6.61
N GLY A 72 -12.42 -16.02 -7.76
CA GLY A 72 -13.19 -15.71 -8.97
C GLY A 72 -13.96 -14.39 -8.93
N TRP A 73 -13.56 -13.46 -8.07
CA TRP A 73 -14.15 -12.12 -8.01
C TRP A 73 -13.62 -11.25 -9.15
N ALA A 74 -14.48 -10.39 -9.69
CA ALA A 74 -14.05 -9.31 -10.58
C ALA A 74 -13.20 -8.31 -9.79
N ARG A 75 -12.15 -7.76 -10.41
CA ARG A 75 -11.27 -6.77 -9.78
C ARG A 75 -11.31 -5.47 -10.56
N LEU A 76 -11.75 -4.41 -9.90
CA LEU A 76 -11.69 -3.04 -10.39
C LEU A 76 -10.59 -2.31 -9.63
N ARG A 77 -9.64 -1.74 -10.36
CA ARG A 77 -8.58 -0.90 -9.79
C ARG A 77 -8.88 0.55 -10.09
N ALA A 78 -8.74 1.38 -9.06
CA ALA A 78 -8.79 2.82 -9.17
C ALA A 78 -7.56 3.44 -8.48
N THR A 79 -7.11 4.57 -9.00
CA THR A 79 -6.02 5.36 -8.41
C THR A 79 -6.52 6.77 -8.13
N GLY A 80 -6.09 7.37 -7.01
CA GLY A 80 -6.41 8.76 -6.72
C GLY A 80 -5.90 9.76 -7.77
N ARG A 81 -4.88 9.39 -8.56
CA ARG A 81 -4.29 10.29 -9.58
C ARG A 81 -5.09 10.41 -10.87
N SER A 82 -6.14 9.60 -11.06
CA SER A 82 -6.97 9.63 -12.27
C SER A 82 -8.34 10.26 -12.01
N ASN A 83 -9.10 10.50 -13.07
CA ASN A 83 -10.52 10.80 -12.95
C ASN A 83 -11.27 9.50 -12.64
N LEU A 84 -11.20 9.09 -11.36
CA LEU A 84 -11.56 7.76 -10.87
C LEU A 84 -12.95 7.34 -11.33
N VAL A 85 -13.96 8.17 -11.10
CA VAL A 85 -15.35 7.83 -11.42
C VAL A 85 -15.51 7.68 -12.92
N LYS A 86 -14.97 8.62 -13.69
CA LYS A 86 -15.04 8.59 -15.16
C LYS A 86 -14.39 7.33 -15.72
N GLU A 87 -13.20 6.97 -15.24
CA GLU A 87 -12.48 5.78 -15.68
C GLU A 87 -13.22 4.48 -15.31
N LEU A 88 -13.83 4.41 -14.12
CA LEU A 88 -14.66 3.28 -13.72
C LEU A 88 -15.88 3.14 -14.65
N VAL A 89 -16.61 4.22 -14.87
CA VAL A 89 -17.85 4.25 -15.66
C VAL A 89 -17.60 4.06 -17.15
N GLU A 90 -16.60 4.71 -17.73
CA GLU A 90 -16.40 4.71 -19.19
C GLU A 90 -15.50 3.57 -19.66
N THR A 91 -14.76 2.89 -18.78
CA THR A 91 -13.75 1.90 -19.20
C THR A 91 -13.73 0.65 -18.34
N SER A 92 -13.45 0.77 -17.04
CA SER A 92 -13.12 -0.41 -16.21
C SER A 92 -14.33 -1.33 -15.98
N ILE A 93 -15.49 -0.77 -15.66
CA ILE A 93 -16.71 -1.56 -15.43
C ILE A 93 -17.22 -2.18 -16.74
N PRO A 94 -17.40 -1.42 -17.86
CA PRO A 94 -17.85 -2.00 -19.13
C PRO A 94 -16.98 -3.17 -19.59
N ARG A 95 -15.65 -3.05 -19.45
CA ARG A 95 -14.71 -4.12 -19.78
C ARG A 95 -14.93 -5.36 -18.89
N ALA A 96 -15.06 -5.18 -17.58
CA ALA A 96 -15.25 -6.28 -16.64
C ALA A 96 -16.59 -7.02 -16.85
N VAL A 97 -17.65 -6.30 -17.25
CA VAL A 97 -18.95 -6.88 -17.64
C VAL A 97 -18.79 -7.77 -18.88
N GLN A 98 -18.07 -7.30 -19.91
CA GLN A 98 -17.80 -8.09 -21.13
C GLN A 98 -17.04 -9.39 -20.80
N GLU A 99 -15.99 -9.29 -19.99
CA GLU A 99 -15.17 -10.44 -19.57
C GLU A 99 -16.00 -11.46 -18.75
N GLY A 100 -16.87 -10.98 -17.84
CA GLY A 100 -17.74 -11.82 -17.02
C GLY A 100 -18.85 -12.53 -17.82
N GLY A 101 -19.42 -11.84 -18.81
CA GLY A 101 -20.41 -12.41 -19.73
C GLY A 101 -19.83 -13.54 -20.58
N GLU A 102 -18.59 -13.41 -21.06
CA GLU A 102 -17.92 -14.48 -21.82
C GLU A 102 -17.60 -15.72 -20.97
N ALA A 103 -17.14 -15.53 -19.73
CA ALA A 103 -16.85 -16.63 -18.81
C ALA A 103 -18.11 -17.43 -18.46
N THR A 104 -19.23 -16.74 -18.27
CA THR A 104 -20.55 -17.34 -18.02
C THR A 104 -21.03 -18.14 -19.24
N ARG A 105 -20.93 -17.59 -20.46
CA ARG A 105 -21.27 -18.32 -21.70
C ARG A 105 -20.43 -19.58 -21.89
N ARG A 106 -19.12 -19.52 -21.61
CA ARG A 106 -18.23 -20.69 -21.70
C ARG A 106 -18.62 -21.80 -20.71
N ARG A 107 -19.00 -21.46 -19.48
CA ARG A 107 -19.49 -22.43 -18.47
C ARG A 107 -20.82 -23.08 -18.88
N ILE A 108 -21.74 -22.33 -19.47
CA ILE A 108 -23.03 -22.87 -19.96
C ILE A 108 -22.78 -23.88 -21.09
N ASN A 109 -21.87 -23.55 -22.02
CA ASN A 109 -21.51 -24.44 -23.12
C ASN A 109 -20.78 -25.72 -22.67
N SER A 110 -20.04 -25.70 -21.54
CA SER A 110 -19.32 -26.88 -21.04
C SER A 110 -20.17 -27.82 -20.17
N ILE A 111 -21.32 -27.37 -19.66
CA ILE A 111 -22.27 -28.20 -18.88
C ILE A 111 -23.22 -29.02 -19.78
N GLY A 112 -23.13 -28.86 -21.10
CA GLY A 112 -23.76 -29.81 -22.03
C GLY A 112 -25.28 -29.72 -22.10
N ILE A 113 -25.85 -28.51 -22.14
CA ILE A 113 -27.20 -28.32 -22.70
C ILE A 113 -27.03 -28.14 -24.21
N SER A 114 -26.70 -29.25 -24.87
CA SER A 114 -26.79 -29.34 -26.33
C SER A 114 -28.27 -29.51 -26.67
N GLY A 115 -28.89 -28.42 -27.10
CA GLY A 115 -30.17 -28.46 -27.82
C GLY A 115 -31.38 -27.97 -27.04
N VAL A 116 -31.52 -26.65 -26.89
CA VAL A 116 -32.73 -25.92 -27.31
C VAL A 116 -32.28 -24.51 -27.75
N GLY A 117 -32.41 -24.23 -29.04
CA GLY A 117 -32.49 -22.90 -29.67
C GLY A 117 -31.62 -21.76 -29.13
N SER A 118 -30.57 -21.41 -29.86
CA SER A 118 -29.95 -20.08 -29.77
C SER A 118 -30.95 -19.02 -30.27
N LEU A 119 -31.87 -18.59 -29.41
CA LEU A 119 -32.59 -17.34 -29.61
C LEU A 119 -31.56 -16.22 -29.44
N GLY A 120 -31.25 -15.55 -30.55
CA GLY A 120 -30.43 -14.36 -30.53
C GLY A 120 -31.13 -13.29 -29.69
N PHE A 121 -30.56 -13.00 -28.52
CA PHE A 121 -30.88 -11.78 -27.80
C PHE A 121 -30.04 -10.66 -28.43
N SER A 122 -30.57 -10.07 -29.49
CA SER A 122 -30.23 -8.69 -29.83
C SER A 122 -30.97 -7.81 -28.83
N ASP A 123 -30.40 -7.61 -27.66
CA ASP A 123 -30.88 -6.60 -26.72
C ASP A 123 -30.29 -5.26 -27.18
N GLU A 124 -30.99 -4.60 -28.09
CA GLU A 124 -30.81 -3.16 -28.28
C GLU A 124 -31.36 -2.49 -27.00
N ALA A 125 -30.46 -2.19 -26.07
CA ALA A 125 -30.80 -1.40 -24.90
C ALA A 125 -31.40 -0.05 -25.36
N PRO A 126 -32.49 0.44 -24.73
CA PRO A 126 -33.05 1.74 -25.07
C PRO A 126 -32.01 2.84 -24.82
N GLN A 127 -31.69 3.62 -25.84
CA GLN A 127 -30.97 4.88 -25.65
C GLN A 127 -31.84 5.82 -24.78
N GLY A 128 -31.29 6.33 -23.67
CA GLY A 128 -31.93 7.42 -22.94
C GLY A 128 -31.28 7.88 -21.63
N TYR A 129 -30.58 7.01 -20.91
CA TYR A 129 -30.02 7.36 -19.59
C TYR A 129 -28.49 7.39 -19.61
N LYS A 130 -27.89 8.45 -19.05
CA LYS A 130 -26.45 8.46 -18.79
C LYS A 130 -26.17 7.49 -17.64
N PRO A 131 -25.33 6.45 -17.83
CA PRO A 131 -25.03 5.50 -16.77
C PRO A 131 -24.31 6.21 -15.62
N THR A 132 -24.75 5.95 -14.39
CA THR A 132 -24.07 6.40 -13.17
C THR A 132 -23.15 5.30 -12.66
N LEU A 133 -22.23 5.66 -11.77
CA LEU A 133 -21.37 4.66 -11.11
C LEU A 133 -22.19 3.59 -10.39
N ALA A 134 -23.25 3.99 -9.67
CA ALA A 134 -24.11 3.06 -8.95
C ALA A 134 -24.84 2.08 -9.91
N THR A 135 -25.38 2.55 -11.03
CA THR A 135 -26.07 1.66 -12.00
C THR A 135 -25.10 0.67 -12.62
N GLN A 136 -23.88 1.10 -12.95
CA GLN A 136 -22.87 0.21 -13.53
C GLN A 136 -22.31 -0.79 -12.54
N LEU A 137 -22.08 -0.40 -11.28
CA LEU A 137 -21.66 -1.34 -10.25
C LEU A 137 -22.71 -2.42 -9.99
N ARG A 138 -24.02 -2.10 -10.10
CA ARG A 138 -25.09 -3.10 -10.01
C ARG A 138 -25.03 -4.10 -11.17
N GLU A 139 -24.96 -3.61 -12.41
CA GLU A 139 -24.86 -4.46 -13.61
C GLU A 139 -23.65 -5.40 -13.54
N LEU A 140 -22.51 -4.89 -13.08
CA LEU A 140 -21.32 -5.70 -12.86
C LEU A 140 -21.52 -6.72 -11.74
N ALA A 141 -22.07 -6.32 -10.60
CA ALA A 141 -22.31 -7.24 -9.49
C ALA A 141 -23.29 -8.35 -9.88
N GLU A 142 -24.29 -8.07 -10.71
CA GLU A 142 -25.20 -9.08 -11.28
C GLU A 142 -24.46 -10.06 -12.21
N SER A 143 -23.54 -9.56 -13.03
CA SER A 143 -22.69 -10.38 -13.90
C SER A 143 -21.76 -11.33 -13.11
N TYR A 144 -21.45 -10.99 -11.86
CA TYR A 144 -20.62 -11.77 -10.94
C TYR A 144 -21.40 -12.25 -9.70
N ARG A 145 -22.72 -12.48 -9.83
CA ARG A 145 -23.61 -12.81 -8.68
C ARG A 145 -23.14 -13.99 -7.81
N GLU A 146 -22.51 -14.99 -8.43
CA GLU A 146 -22.03 -16.21 -7.76
C GLU A 146 -20.71 -16.00 -7.01
N THR A 147 -19.96 -14.94 -7.32
CA THR A 147 -18.68 -14.60 -6.68
C THR A 147 -18.75 -13.20 -6.07
N GLY A 148 -18.42 -12.17 -6.85
CA GLY A 148 -18.55 -10.78 -6.47
C GLY A 148 -17.60 -9.84 -7.21
N VAL A 149 -17.60 -8.58 -6.78
CA VAL A 149 -16.76 -7.50 -7.31
C VAL A 149 -15.92 -6.92 -6.18
N LEU A 150 -14.61 -6.89 -6.34
CA LEU A 150 -13.67 -6.16 -5.50
C LEU A 150 -13.29 -4.87 -6.19
N LEU A 151 -13.52 -3.73 -5.54
CA LEU A 151 -12.98 -2.44 -5.93
C LEU A 151 -11.82 -2.05 -5.01
N THR A 152 -10.65 -1.79 -5.58
CA THR A 152 -9.49 -1.25 -4.87
C THR A 152 -9.24 0.20 -5.27
N VAL A 153 -8.93 1.06 -4.28
CA VAL A 153 -8.51 2.45 -4.50
C VAL A 153 -7.17 2.67 -3.82
N ASP A 154 -6.11 2.92 -4.59
CA ASP A 154 -4.81 3.32 -4.03
C ASP A 154 -4.64 4.85 -4.03
N GLU A 155 -3.83 5.34 -3.11
CA GLU A 155 -3.51 6.75 -2.93
C GLU A 155 -4.75 7.66 -2.75
N VAL A 156 -5.65 7.33 -1.83
CA VAL A 156 -6.88 8.14 -1.61
C VAL A 156 -6.61 9.61 -1.29
N GLN A 157 -5.42 9.96 -0.76
CA GLN A 157 -5.06 11.36 -0.52
C GLN A 157 -4.90 12.19 -1.81
N ASP A 158 -4.64 11.52 -2.95
CA ASP A 158 -4.44 12.18 -4.25
C ASP A 158 -5.76 12.29 -5.04
N ALA A 159 -6.82 11.61 -4.59
CA ALA A 159 -8.14 11.60 -5.22
C ALA A 159 -8.92 12.90 -5.00
N ARG A 160 -9.76 13.25 -5.98
CA ARG A 160 -10.71 14.36 -5.84
C ARG A 160 -11.79 14.00 -4.80
N VAL A 161 -12.15 14.99 -3.98
CA VAL A 161 -13.17 14.82 -2.92
C VAL A 161 -14.52 14.39 -3.52
N GLU A 162 -14.87 14.95 -4.67
CA GLU A 162 -16.11 14.64 -5.38
C GLU A 162 -16.14 13.18 -5.83
N ASP A 163 -15.02 12.68 -6.37
CA ASP A 163 -14.91 11.30 -6.85
C ASP A 163 -15.00 10.29 -5.71
N LEU A 164 -14.32 10.55 -4.59
CA LEU A 164 -14.41 9.70 -3.40
C LEU A 164 -15.81 9.71 -2.79
N THR A 165 -16.48 10.87 -2.80
CA THR A 165 -17.85 11.00 -2.30
C THR A 165 -18.83 10.21 -3.16
N GLU A 166 -18.78 10.39 -4.48
CA GLU A 166 -19.63 9.65 -5.43
C GLU A 166 -19.38 8.15 -5.33
N LEU A 167 -18.12 7.73 -5.25
CA LEU A 167 -17.78 6.32 -5.07
C LEU A 167 -18.34 5.75 -3.76
N ALA A 168 -18.16 6.45 -2.65
CA ALA A 168 -18.64 6.00 -1.35
C ALA A 168 -20.18 5.85 -1.33
N VAL A 169 -20.90 6.81 -1.92
CA VAL A 169 -22.37 6.77 -2.04
C VAL A 169 -22.80 5.60 -2.95
N ALA A 170 -22.19 5.46 -4.12
CA ALA A 170 -22.51 4.36 -5.04
C ALA A 170 -22.25 2.98 -4.42
N TYR A 171 -21.13 2.81 -3.73
CA TYR A 171 -20.81 1.58 -3.00
C TYR A 171 -21.83 1.32 -1.89
N GLN A 172 -22.18 2.34 -1.09
CA GLN A 172 -23.18 2.19 -0.03
C GLN A 172 -24.53 1.73 -0.58
N ASP A 173 -24.94 2.28 -1.73
CA ASP A 173 -26.19 1.90 -2.37
C ASP A 173 -26.15 0.43 -2.80
N VAL A 174 -25.10 -0.01 -3.50
CA VAL A 174 -24.94 -1.42 -3.94
C VAL A 174 -24.92 -2.40 -2.76
N VAL A 175 -24.27 -2.02 -1.65
CA VAL A 175 -24.26 -2.84 -0.43
C VAL A 175 -25.67 -2.96 0.19
N ARG A 176 -26.51 -1.92 0.09
CA ARG A 176 -27.89 -1.95 0.62
C ARG A 176 -28.79 -2.93 -0.13
N ASP A 177 -28.51 -3.21 -1.40
CA ASP A 177 -29.23 -4.24 -2.17
C ASP A 177 -28.66 -5.64 -1.97
N GLU A 178 -27.78 -5.83 -0.99
CA GLU A 178 -27.16 -7.11 -0.66
C GLU A 178 -26.39 -7.73 -1.85
N LEU A 179 -25.84 -6.90 -2.73
CA LEU A 179 -25.01 -7.37 -3.84
C LEU A 179 -23.62 -7.77 -3.36
N ASN A 180 -23.00 -8.74 -4.04
CA ASN A 180 -21.67 -9.25 -3.73
C ASN A 180 -20.58 -8.26 -4.15
N ILE A 181 -20.40 -7.19 -3.37
CA ILE A 181 -19.35 -6.20 -3.57
C ILE A 181 -18.46 -6.06 -2.32
N ALA A 182 -17.19 -5.75 -2.55
CA ALA A 182 -16.20 -5.42 -1.54
C ALA A 182 -15.41 -4.19 -2.00
N ILE A 183 -14.94 -3.39 -1.03
CA ILE A 183 -14.09 -2.22 -1.29
C ILE A 183 -12.89 -2.21 -0.36
N VAL A 184 -11.71 -1.94 -0.91
CA VAL A 184 -10.48 -1.72 -0.15
C VAL A 184 -9.86 -0.40 -0.59
N MET A 185 -9.64 0.53 0.35
CA MET A 185 -9.06 1.84 0.04
C MET A 185 -7.78 2.06 0.84
N ALA A 186 -6.69 2.42 0.16
CA ALA A 186 -5.40 2.66 0.78
C ALA A 186 -4.92 4.10 0.60
N GLY A 187 -4.24 4.62 1.60
CA GLY A 187 -3.60 5.93 1.50
C GLY A 187 -2.77 6.31 2.71
N LEU A 188 -2.27 7.54 2.68
CA LEU A 188 -1.60 8.14 3.84
C LEU A 188 -2.59 8.31 5.01
N PRO A 189 -2.12 8.34 6.26
CA PRO A 189 -3.00 8.48 7.43
C PRO A 189 -3.95 9.67 7.32
N GLN A 190 -3.47 10.80 6.82
CA GLN A 190 -4.28 12.01 6.65
C GLN A 190 -5.31 11.88 5.53
N GLY A 191 -4.98 11.20 4.43
CA GLY A 191 -5.93 10.91 3.36
C GLY A 191 -7.06 10.00 3.83
N VAL A 192 -6.73 8.95 4.57
CA VAL A 192 -7.73 8.04 5.16
C VAL A 192 -8.59 8.78 6.19
N ASN A 193 -8.00 9.63 7.04
CA ASN A 193 -8.76 10.45 7.98
C ASN A 193 -9.69 11.45 7.27
N ALA A 194 -9.24 12.06 6.17
CA ALA A 194 -10.06 12.95 5.36
C ALA A 194 -11.24 12.20 4.73
N LEU A 195 -11.00 11.03 4.14
CA LEU A 195 -12.02 10.13 3.60
C LEU A 195 -13.11 9.81 4.64
N LEU A 196 -12.73 9.49 5.87
CA LEU A 196 -13.66 9.18 6.98
C LEU A 196 -14.51 10.36 7.44
N ASN A 197 -14.16 11.58 7.01
CA ASN A 197 -14.87 12.82 7.31
C ASN A 197 -15.64 13.39 6.11
N LEU A 198 -15.60 12.72 4.95
CA LEU A 198 -16.37 13.15 3.79
C LEU A 198 -17.89 13.03 4.04
N PRO A 199 -18.69 13.98 3.53
CA PRO A 199 -20.14 13.82 3.48
C PRO A 199 -20.53 12.53 2.74
N GLY A 200 -21.52 11.79 3.23
CA GLY A 200 -21.97 10.53 2.61
C GLY A 200 -21.05 9.31 2.86
N ALA A 201 -19.79 9.51 3.24
CA ALA A 201 -18.83 8.43 3.49
C ALA A 201 -18.79 7.95 4.96
N THR A 202 -19.67 8.46 5.82
CA THR A 202 -19.65 8.19 7.28
C THR A 202 -19.79 6.71 7.64
N PHE A 203 -20.40 5.91 6.76
CA PHE A 203 -20.49 4.46 6.95
C PHE A 203 -19.11 3.77 6.90
N LEU A 204 -18.13 4.35 6.20
CA LEU A 204 -16.75 3.84 6.14
C LEU A 204 -16.05 3.89 7.51
N ARG A 205 -16.57 4.64 8.49
CA ARG A 205 -16.10 4.58 9.89
C ARG A 205 -16.29 3.20 10.51
N ARG A 206 -17.14 2.36 9.91
CA ARG A 206 -17.38 0.97 10.32
C ARG A 206 -16.63 -0.04 9.44
N ALA A 207 -15.84 0.43 8.47
CA ALA A 207 -14.96 -0.44 7.71
C ALA A 207 -13.82 -0.96 8.60
N HIS A 208 -13.27 -2.11 8.25
CA HIS A 208 -12.09 -2.65 8.89
C HIS A 208 -10.88 -1.73 8.62
N LEU A 209 -10.38 -1.04 9.64
CA LEU A 209 -9.20 -0.19 9.54
C LEU A 209 -7.92 -0.99 9.83
N GLN A 210 -7.08 -1.17 8.82
CA GLN A 210 -5.74 -1.73 8.94
C GLN A 210 -4.70 -0.61 8.99
N LEU A 211 -4.06 -0.43 10.16
CA LEU A 211 -2.92 0.46 10.31
C LEU A 211 -1.63 -0.30 9.95
N LEU A 212 -0.85 0.25 9.03
CA LEU A 212 0.47 -0.27 8.66
C LEU A 212 1.57 0.63 9.20
N GLY A 213 2.45 0.05 10.01
CA GLY A 213 3.69 0.64 10.48
C GLY A 213 4.88 -0.26 10.18
N SER A 214 6.07 0.17 10.63
CA SER A 214 7.26 -0.66 10.59
C SER A 214 7.06 -1.97 11.35
N PHE A 215 7.75 -3.01 10.93
CA PHE A 215 7.78 -4.27 11.66
C PHE A 215 8.45 -4.07 13.01
N SER A 216 7.99 -4.82 14.03
CA SER A 216 8.75 -4.97 15.26
C SER A 216 10.09 -5.67 14.98
N ALA A 217 11.03 -5.63 15.91
CA ALA A 217 12.29 -6.35 15.76
C ALA A 217 12.06 -7.84 15.51
N GLU A 218 11.12 -8.46 16.23
CA GLU A 218 10.75 -9.87 16.08
C GLU A 218 10.18 -10.16 14.68
N ASN A 219 9.23 -9.32 14.22
CA ASN A 219 8.65 -9.49 12.90
C ASN A 219 9.66 -9.22 11.77
N THR A 220 10.66 -8.37 12.02
CA THR A 220 11.76 -8.12 11.08
C THR A 220 12.66 -9.34 10.96
N VAL A 221 12.99 -10.00 12.07
CA VAL A 221 13.73 -11.28 12.10
C VAL A 221 13.00 -12.33 11.27
N VAL A 222 11.70 -12.51 11.53
CA VAL A 222 10.87 -13.46 10.77
C VAL A 222 10.87 -13.10 9.29
N ALA A 223 10.77 -11.81 8.93
CA ALA A 223 10.71 -11.38 7.53
C ALA A 223 11.99 -11.75 6.77
N PHE A 224 13.16 -11.59 7.40
CA PHE A 224 14.43 -12.00 6.79
C PHE A 224 14.53 -13.51 6.60
N HIS A 225 14.24 -14.30 7.63
CA HIS A 225 14.35 -15.76 7.55
C HIS A 225 13.35 -16.34 6.55
N SER A 226 12.07 -15.98 6.66
CA SER A 226 11.04 -16.55 5.80
C SER A 226 11.17 -16.11 4.35
N THR A 227 11.72 -14.92 4.07
CA THR A 227 12.01 -14.53 2.68
C THR A 227 13.20 -15.32 2.12
N ALA A 228 14.22 -15.60 2.92
CA ALA A 228 15.40 -16.34 2.46
C ALA A 228 15.18 -17.88 2.39
N GLU A 229 14.16 -18.39 3.07
CA GLU A 229 13.82 -19.81 3.13
C GLU A 229 13.67 -20.41 1.73
N GLY A 230 14.31 -21.57 1.50
CA GLY A 230 14.26 -22.26 0.20
C GLY A 230 15.07 -21.61 -0.93
N SER A 231 15.73 -20.47 -0.71
CA SER A 231 16.52 -19.77 -1.75
C SER A 231 17.93 -20.33 -1.97
N GLY A 232 18.37 -21.27 -1.12
CA GLY A 232 19.72 -21.84 -1.14
C GLY A 232 20.80 -20.97 -0.46
N ILE A 233 20.45 -19.76 0.00
CA ILE A 233 21.32 -18.91 0.81
C ILE A 233 20.60 -18.53 2.09
N GLU A 234 21.18 -18.90 3.22
CA GLU A 234 20.64 -18.59 4.55
C GLU A 234 21.29 -17.33 5.13
N LEU A 235 20.64 -16.73 6.14
CA LEU A 235 21.20 -15.63 6.92
C LEU A 235 21.52 -16.15 8.33
N SER A 236 22.77 -15.95 8.76
CA SER A 236 23.16 -16.24 10.15
C SER A 236 22.43 -15.32 11.14
N ASP A 237 22.21 -15.76 12.37
CA ASP A 237 21.58 -14.94 13.42
C ASP A 237 22.29 -13.60 13.64
N ALA A 238 23.63 -13.59 13.52
CA ALA A 238 24.42 -12.36 13.62
C ALA A 238 24.14 -11.40 12.45
N ALA A 239 24.01 -11.92 11.22
CA ALA A 239 23.60 -11.14 10.07
C ALA A 239 22.19 -10.58 10.25
N VAL A 240 21.24 -11.39 10.70
CA VAL A 240 19.85 -10.96 10.90
C VAL A 240 19.76 -9.87 11.97
N ARG A 241 20.45 -10.02 13.11
CA ARG A 241 20.50 -8.95 14.13
C ARG A 241 21.00 -7.63 13.54
N ARG A 242 22.10 -7.67 12.77
CA ARG A 242 22.63 -6.47 12.14
C ARG A 242 21.70 -5.90 11.07
N ALA A 243 21.02 -6.77 10.32
CA ALA A 243 20.05 -6.38 9.31
C ALA A 243 18.80 -5.73 9.91
N VAL A 244 18.35 -6.18 11.10
CA VAL A 244 17.26 -5.57 11.86
C VAL A 244 17.63 -4.14 12.27
N GLU A 245 18.86 -3.93 12.79
CA GLU A 245 19.35 -2.60 13.18
C GLU A 245 19.39 -1.62 12.01
N ILE A 246 19.85 -2.07 10.84
CA ILE A 246 19.95 -1.22 9.63
C ILE A 246 18.59 -0.98 9.01
N SER A 247 17.73 -2.00 8.95
CA SER A 247 16.41 -1.85 8.33
C SER A 247 15.42 -1.06 9.20
N ARG A 248 15.63 -1.03 10.52
CA ARG A 248 14.72 -0.43 11.52
C ARG A 248 13.27 -0.89 11.34
N GLY A 249 13.09 -2.14 10.89
CA GLY A 249 11.80 -2.75 10.57
C GLY A 249 11.03 -2.12 9.41
N TYR A 250 11.62 -1.17 8.68
CA TYR A 250 10.96 -0.51 7.56
C TYR A 250 10.91 -1.45 6.35
N PRO A 251 9.72 -1.84 5.84
CA PRO A 251 9.58 -2.95 4.89
C PRO A 251 10.45 -2.83 3.63
N PHE A 252 10.54 -1.63 3.05
CA PHE A 252 11.41 -1.42 1.88
C PHE A 252 12.90 -1.65 2.22
N LEU A 253 13.38 -1.19 3.37
CA LEU A 253 14.76 -1.42 3.81
C LEU A 253 15.01 -2.90 4.14
N VAL A 254 14.03 -3.61 4.73
CA VAL A 254 14.12 -5.05 4.96
C VAL A 254 14.37 -5.77 3.63
N GLN A 255 13.57 -5.46 2.60
CA GLN A 255 13.74 -6.04 1.28
C GLN A 255 15.07 -5.64 0.63
N LEU A 256 15.49 -4.38 0.75
CA LEU A 256 16.73 -3.89 0.16
C LEU A 256 17.99 -4.50 0.81
N VAL A 257 18.04 -4.54 2.13
CA VAL A 257 19.14 -5.16 2.89
C VAL A 257 19.23 -6.65 2.56
N GLY A 258 18.11 -7.35 2.51
CA GLY A 258 18.07 -8.76 2.11
C GLY A 258 18.54 -8.95 0.68
N TYR A 259 18.09 -8.11 -0.25
CA TYR A 259 18.47 -8.16 -1.65
C TYR A 259 19.98 -7.97 -1.85
N LEU A 260 20.56 -6.91 -1.29
CA LEU A 260 21.98 -6.59 -1.42
C LEU A 260 22.87 -7.67 -0.78
N SER A 261 22.51 -8.11 0.43
CA SER A 261 23.29 -9.11 1.17
C SER A 261 23.24 -10.50 0.52
N TRP A 262 22.07 -10.93 0.05
CA TRP A 262 21.89 -12.20 -0.67
C TRP A 262 22.69 -12.20 -1.98
N ASN A 263 22.62 -11.11 -2.76
CA ASN A 263 23.39 -10.99 -4.01
C ASN A 263 24.90 -11.04 -3.74
N ARG A 264 25.35 -10.38 -2.67
CA ARG A 264 26.76 -10.41 -2.26
C ARG A 264 27.22 -11.81 -1.87
N ALA A 265 26.43 -12.56 -1.09
CA ALA A 265 26.75 -13.95 -0.76
C ALA A 265 26.82 -14.82 -2.02
N ARG A 266 25.85 -14.68 -2.92
CA ARG A 266 25.82 -15.39 -4.20
C ARG A 266 27.05 -15.11 -5.06
N GLN A 267 27.46 -13.84 -5.18
CA GLN A 267 28.66 -13.46 -5.95
C GLN A 267 29.94 -14.09 -5.40
N ARG A 268 30.00 -14.36 -4.10
CA ARG A 268 31.11 -15.07 -3.45
C ARG A 268 30.99 -16.59 -3.54
N GLY A 269 29.92 -17.13 -4.13
CA GLY A 269 29.60 -18.56 -4.11
C GLY A 269 29.29 -19.10 -2.70
N ALA A 270 28.87 -18.22 -1.78
CA ALA A 270 28.55 -18.60 -0.41
C ALA A 270 27.06 -18.94 -0.26
N THR A 271 26.76 -19.91 0.60
CA THR A 271 25.39 -20.31 0.98
C THR A 271 24.94 -19.68 2.30
N LEU A 272 25.75 -18.78 2.88
CA LEU A 272 25.48 -18.13 4.16
C LEU A 272 25.87 -16.66 4.11
N VAL A 273 24.94 -15.79 4.51
CA VAL A 273 25.18 -14.36 4.78
C VAL A 273 25.64 -14.19 6.22
N GLU A 274 26.78 -13.54 6.41
CA GLU A 274 27.38 -13.23 7.71
C GLU A 274 27.20 -11.73 8.06
N SER A 275 27.40 -11.35 9.33
CA SER A 275 27.28 -9.93 9.77
C SER A 275 28.14 -8.98 8.93
N LYS A 276 29.35 -9.40 8.55
CA LYS A 276 30.26 -8.63 7.70
C LYS A 276 29.70 -8.32 6.31
N ASP A 277 28.82 -9.17 5.78
CA ASP A 277 28.16 -8.90 4.50
C ASP A 277 27.12 -7.80 4.64
N ILE A 278 26.38 -7.78 5.76
CA ILE A 278 25.42 -6.75 6.09
C ILE A 278 26.14 -5.41 6.33
N GLU A 279 27.24 -5.42 7.08
CA GLU A 279 28.06 -4.23 7.31
C GLU A 279 28.61 -3.65 6.00
N ALA A 280 29.04 -4.51 5.08
CA ALA A 280 29.58 -4.10 3.79
C ALA A 280 28.56 -3.41 2.88
N ILE A 281 27.27 -3.71 3.02
CA ILE A 281 26.18 -3.12 2.21
C ILE A 281 25.44 -1.98 2.92
N ALA A 282 25.75 -1.71 4.20
CA ALA A 282 24.95 -0.81 5.02
C ALA A 282 24.86 0.61 4.43
N GLN A 283 26.00 1.17 4.01
CA GLN A 283 26.04 2.50 3.39
C GLN A 283 25.31 2.51 2.04
N GLU A 284 25.48 1.47 1.22
CA GLU A 284 24.78 1.34 -0.06
C GLU A 284 23.25 1.33 0.15
N ALA A 285 22.75 0.56 1.11
CA ALA A 285 21.33 0.49 1.43
C ALA A 285 20.77 1.87 1.85
N ILE A 286 21.50 2.60 2.71
CA ILE A 286 21.12 3.95 3.16
C ILE A 286 21.17 4.95 1.99
N SER A 287 22.18 4.89 1.12
CA SER A 287 22.26 5.76 -0.05
C SER A 287 21.12 5.51 -1.04
N VAL A 288 20.78 4.24 -1.31
CA VAL A 288 19.65 3.87 -2.16
C VAL A 288 18.32 4.36 -1.56
N MET A 289 18.15 4.25 -0.24
CA MET A 289 17.01 4.83 0.48
C MET A 289 16.93 6.35 0.30
N GLY A 290 18.08 7.03 0.36
CA GLY A 290 18.24 8.45 0.05
C GLY A 290 17.66 8.82 -1.32
N VAL A 291 18.08 8.11 -2.36
CA VAL A 291 17.67 8.40 -3.74
C VAL A 291 16.21 7.99 -4.02
N GLN A 292 15.78 6.83 -3.53
CA GLN A 292 14.48 6.26 -3.92
C GLN A 292 13.31 6.69 -3.03
N VAL A 293 13.56 7.07 -1.78
CA VAL A 293 12.50 7.43 -0.82
C VAL A 293 12.65 8.87 -0.34
N HIS A 294 13.83 9.26 0.15
CA HIS A 294 13.99 10.59 0.76
C HIS A 294 13.95 11.71 -0.28
N ALA A 295 14.72 11.61 -1.37
CA ALA A 295 14.79 12.64 -2.40
C ALA A 295 13.40 12.95 -3.00
N PRO A 296 12.59 11.96 -3.43
CA PRO A 296 11.22 12.22 -3.89
C PRO A 296 10.32 12.81 -2.81
N ALA A 297 10.45 12.35 -1.56
CA ALA A 297 9.59 12.81 -0.46
C ALA A 297 9.83 14.29 -0.10
N VAL A 298 11.06 14.79 -0.26
CA VAL A 298 11.40 16.20 0.03
C VAL A 298 11.44 17.08 -1.21
N HIS A 299 11.27 16.55 -2.42
CA HIS A 299 11.39 17.32 -3.67
C HIS A 299 10.40 18.50 -3.76
N GLY A 300 9.17 18.31 -3.25
CA GLY A 300 8.08 19.28 -3.39
C GLY A 300 7.85 20.19 -2.17
N ILE A 301 8.72 20.16 -1.17
CA ILE A 301 8.51 20.95 0.07
C ILE A 301 9.00 22.39 -0.10
N SER A 302 8.36 23.32 0.62
CA SER A 302 8.77 24.73 0.61
C SER A 302 10.11 24.95 1.31
N PRO A 303 10.82 26.07 1.04
CA PRO A 303 12.06 26.40 1.75
C PRO A 303 11.91 26.43 3.27
N THR A 304 10.76 26.92 3.78
CA THR A 304 10.46 26.93 5.22
C THR A 304 10.24 25.54 5.79
N GLN A 305 9.64 24.64 5.02
CA GLN A 305 9.49 23.23 5.41
C GLN A 305 10.85 22.52 5.43
N ARG A 306 11.70 22.77 4.42
CA ARG A 306 13.06 22.22 4.37
C ARG A 306 13.92 22.70 5.53
N GLU A 307 13.94 24.00 5.81
CA GLU A 307 14.65 24.59 6.95
C GLU A 307 14.21 23.95 8.28
N PHE A 308 12.90 23.76 8.47
CA PHE A 308 12.37 23.09 9.65
C PHE A 308 12.92 21.66 9.79
N LEU A 309 12.92 20.88 8.71
CA LEU A 309 13.41 19.49 8.72
C LEU A 309 14.93 19.42 8.93
N GLU A 310 15.70 20.33 8.32
CA GLU A 310 17.16 20.42 8.51
C GLU A 310 17.51 20.75 9.97
N VAL A 311 16.81 21.71 10.58
CA VAL A 311 16.98 22.02 12.00
C VAL A 311 16.56 20.85 12.88
N MET A 312 15.42 20.22 12.59
CA MET A 312 14.98 19.04 13.32
C MET A 312 16.01 17.90 13.20
N ALA A 313 16.63 17.71 12.03
CA ALA A 313 17.68 16.71 11.82
C ALA A 313 18.94 17.02 12.63
N ALA A 314 19.28 18.29 12.85
CA ALA A 314 20.39 18.69 13.73
C ALA A 314 20.08 18.47 15.21
N VAL A 315 18.82 18.66 15.64
CA VAL A 315 18.41 18.53 17.04
C VAL A 315 18.20 17.07 17.47
N VAL A 316 17.70 16.21 16.58
CA VAL A 316 17.28 14.83 16.91
C VAL A 316 18.43 13.87 17.27
N ASP A 317 19.69 14.33 17.31
CA ASP A 317 20.88 13.49 17.45
C ASP A 317 20.79 12.51 18.65
N GLY A 318 20.64 11.21 18.35
CA GLY A 318 20.54 10.12 19.33
C GLY A 318 19.16 9.82 19.93
N THR A 319 18.09 10.53 19.54
CA THR A 319 16.72 10.27 20.03
C THR A 319 15.74 10.01 18.87
N GLU A 320 14.65 9.27 19.11
CA GLU A 320 13.62 9.05 18.07
C GLU A 320 12.67 10.24 17.92
N ALA A 321 12.57 11.11 18.93
CA ALA A 321 11.61 12.19 19.00
C ALA A 321 12.21 13.50 19.51
N CYS A 322 11.97 14.58 18.77
CA CYS A 322 12.46 15.92 19.03
C CYS A 322 11.39 16.79 19.73
N PRO A 323 11.70 17.47 20.84
CA PRO A 323 10.82 18.49 21.42
C PRO A 323 10.63 19.66 20.45
N ILE A 324 9.38 20.07 20.22
CA ILE A 324 9.08 21.18 19.31
C ILE A 324 9.65 22.51 19.80
N GLY A 325 9.83 22.65 21.12
CA GLY A 325 10.47 23.81 21.73
C GLY A 325 11.94 23.96 21.32
N GLU A 326 12.67 22.85 21.19
CA GLU A 326 14.07 22.86 20.76
C GLU A 326 14.21 23.20 19.28
N VAL A 327 13.31 22.67 18.44
CA VAL A 327 13.22 23.06 17.02
C VAL A 327 12.93 24.56 16.90
N ALA A 328 11.99 25.08 17.68
CA ALA A 328 11.63 26.49 17.69
C ALA A 328 12.80 27.39 18.13
N GLN A 329 13.51 26.97 19.18
CA GLN A 329 14.71 27.66 19.68
C GLN A 329 15.82 27.68 18.63
N ALA A 330 16.10 26.56 17.97
CA ALA A 330 17.12 26.47 16.93
C ALA A 330 16.74 27.25 15.65
N LEU A 331 15.45 27.44 15.39
CA LEU A 331 14.94 28.31 14.32
C LEU A 331 14.88 29.80 14.69
N ASP A 332 15.18 30.17 15.95
CA ASP A 332 14.97 31.51 16.51
C ASP A 332 13.53 32.04 16.28
N LYS A 333 12.54 31.16 16.49
CA LYS A 333 11.12 31.44 16.23
C LYS A 333 10.25 31.00 17.40
N PRO A 334 9.17 31.72 17.75
CA PRO A 334 8.20 31.22 18.73
C PRO A 334 7.53 29.93 18.24
N VAL A 335 7.22 28.98 19.15
CA VAL A 335 6.52 27.72 18.80
C VAL A 335 5.23 27.95 18.00
N LYS A 336 4.51 29.04 18.30
CA LYS A 336 3.28 29.41 17.61
C LYS A 336 3.53 29.73 16.12
N SER A 337 4.65 30.34 15.76
CA SER A 337 4.91 30.73 14.36
C SER A 337 5.33 29.56 13.47
N ILE A 338 5.81 28.46 14.04
CA ILE A 338 6.18 27.24 13.30
C ILE A 338 5.06 26.19 13.25
N SER A 339 3.90 26.47 13.86
CA SER A 339 2.81 25.50 14.01
C SER A 339 2.18 25.11 12.67
N ASP A 340 2.02 26.05 11.74
CA ASP A 340 1.48 25.78 10.40
C ASP A 340 2.46 24.94 9.57
N THR A 341 3.76 25.26 9.60
CA THR A 341 4.80 24.47 8.94
C THR A 341 4.83 23.04 9.47
N ARG A 342 4.79 22.88 10.80
CA ARG A 342 4.68 21.57 11.46
C ARG A 342 3.44 20.81 10.98
N HIS A 343 2.28 21.47 10.94
CA HIS A 343 1.04 20.81 10.52
C HIS A 343 1.11 20.33 9.06
N ARG A 344 1.66 21.14 8.15
CA ARG A 344 1.86 20.75 6.75
C ARG A 344 2.84 19.59 6.61
N LEU A 345 3.92 19.56 7.40
CA LEU A 345 4.89 18.45 7.39
C LEU A 345 4.27 17.13 7.89
N ILE A 346 3.36 17.20 8.85
CA ILE A 346 2.53 16.06 9.27
C ILE A 346 1.57 15.63 8.14
N GLN A 347 0.98 16.59 7.43
CA GLN A 347 0.11 16.29 6.28
C GLN A 347 0.85 15.60 5.13
N THR A 348 2.11 15.95 4.91
CA THR A 348 2.98 15.30 3.92
C THR A 348 3.64 14.01 4.43
N ASP A 349 3.35 13.59 5.66
CA ASP A 349 3.86 12.35 6.25
C ASP A 349 5.39 12.32 6.39
N LEU A 350 6.02 13.48 6.56
CA LEU A 350 7.49 13.62 6.75
C LEU A 350 7.87 13.63 8.24
N ILE A 351 6.94 14.08 9.10
CA ILE A 351 7.05 14.03 10.54
C ILE A 351 5.72 13.59 11.16
N GLU A 352 5.75 13.05 12.37
CA GLU A 352 4.57 12.67 13.12
C GLU A 352 4.62 13.14 14.58
N PRO A 353 3.46 13.30 15.24
CA PRO A 353 3.43 13.52 16.68
C PRO A 353 4.01 12.34 17.45
N ALA A 354 4.98 12.60 18.33
CA ALA A 354 5.69 11.58 19.12
C ALA A 354 5.52 11.82 20.63
N GLY A 355 4.28 12.12 21.05
CA GLY A 355 3.92 12.52 22.41
C GLY A 355 3.72 14.02 22.59
N TYR A 356 3.42 14.44 23.83
CA TYR A 356 3.09 15.84 24.12
C TYR A 356 4.27 16.77 23.79
N GLY A 357 4.04 17.68 22.83
CA GLY A 357 5.04 18.66 22.42
C GLY A 357 6.25 18.08 21.68
N LYS A 358 6.18 16.84 21.18
CA LYS A 358 7.28 16.18 20.47
C LYS A 358 6.87 15.76 19.05
N VAL A 359 7.86 15.73 18.16
CA VAL A 359 7.72 15.25 16.78
C VAL A 359 8.84 14.30 16.42
N ALA A 360 8.57 13.29 15.61
CA ALA A 360 9.55 12.33 15.10
C ALA A 360 9.58 12.35 13.58
N PHE A 361 10.73 12.00 13.00
CA PHE A 361 10.78 11.65 11.58
C PHE A 361 10.05 10.33 11.39
N THR A 362 9.26 10.28 10.35
CA THR A 362 8.39 9.15 10.08
C THR A 362 9.11 8.05 9.28
N VAL A 363 10.12 8.45 8.48
CA VAL A 363 10.94 7.53 7.67
C VAL A 363 12.35 7.41 8.25
N PRO A 364 12.88 6.18 8.46
CA PRO A 364 14.27 5.98 8.89
C PRO A 364 15.28 6.68 7.99
N TYR A 365 16.39 7.17 8.57
CA TYR A 365 17.48 7.84 7.85
C TYR A 365 17.15 9.16 7.15
N LEU A 366 15.93 9.70 7.30
CA LEU A 366 15.59 11.01 6.74
C LEU A 366 16.45 12.12 7.36
N ALA A 367 16.70 12.08 8.67
CA ALA A 367 17.62 13.02 9.32
C ALA A 367 19.04 12.93 8.75
N ASP A 368 19.56 11.71 8.57
CA ASP A 368 20.89 11.47 8.01
C ASP A 368 20.99 12.00 6.57
N TYR A 369 19.95 11.74 5.76
CA TYR A 369 19.85 12.26 4.40
C TYR A 369 19.84 13.80 4.35
N LEU A 370 19.11 14.46 5.26
CA LEU A 370 19.03 15.92 5.32
C LEU A 370 20.36 16.56 5.75
N ARG A 371 21.14 15.89 6.61
CA ARG A 371 22.49 16.35 7.00
C ARG A 371 23.51 16.16 5.89
N ALA A 372 23.35 15.12 5.07
CA ALA A 372 24.30 14.73 4.03
C ALA A 372 24.02 15.33 2.65
N THR A 373 22.91 16.07 2.47
CA THR A 373 22.53 16.63 1.17
C THR A 373 22.23 18.12 1.20
N ASP A 374 22.58 18.81 0.11
CA ASP A 374 22.16 20.18 -0.13
C ASP A 374 20.64 20.30 -0.39
N ARG A 375 20.16 21.52 -0.58
CA ARG A 375 18.73 21.80 -0.85
C ARG A 375 18.21 21.18 -2.16
N LEU A 376 19.10 20.79 -3.07
CA LEU A 376 18.77 20.11 -4.31
C LEU A 376 18.92 18.58 -4.20
N GLY A 377 19.25 18.06 -3.01
CA GLY A 377 19.47 16.63 -2.78
C GLY A 377 20.82 16.14 -3.30
N ARG A 378 21.79 17.04 -3.55
CA ARG A 378 23.13 16.69 -4.01
C ARG A 378 24.05 16.42 -2.82
N ILE A 379 24.96 15.48 -3.00
CA ILE A 379 26.01 15.11 -2.04
C ILE A 379 27.29 15.82 -2.50
N ASP A 380 28.08 16.34 -1.56
CA ASP A 380 29.41 16.90 -1.83
C ASP A 380 30.44 15.84 -2.27
#